data_AF-J7QGG3-F1
#
_entry.id   AF-J7QGG3-F1
#
_cell.length_a   1.000
_cell.length_b   1.000
_cell.length_c   1.000
_cell.angle_alpha   90.00
_cell.angle_beta   90.00
_cell.angle_gamma   90.00
#
_symmetry.space_group_name_H-M   'P 1'
#
loop_
_entity.id
_entity.type
_entity.pdbx_description
1 polymer ?
#
loop_
_entity_poly.entity_id
_entity_poly.type
_entity_poly.pdbx_seq_one_letter_code
_entity_poly.pdbx_strand_id
1 'polypeptide(L)'
;MAAKSVPPCDEKIAQAKLLYDSGVTPISEILELLGMTQAQFHTYRVNNNWPLRASACAPRKKAQDAAPPPARKPRDANRLIARLEDAVQQEFARAEAALAKPAPKTIEASARTLASLVKTLAELKRMRRENNDRENDANDDSDHAGSERDSDAPPRELAELRAELARRLERLRGAGPAE
;
A
#
# COMPACT_ATOMS: atom_id res chain seq x y z
N MET A 1 -17.44 20.48 43.40
CA MET A 1 -18.73 21.07 42.95
C MET A 1 -18.94 20.65 41.51
N ALA A 2 -19.91 19.77 41.23
CA ALA A 2 -20.18 19.30 39.86
C ALA A 2 -21.01 20.36 39.13
N ALA A 3 -20.43 21.03 38.14
CA ALA A 3 -21.17 21.93 37.25
C ALA A 3 -22.27 21.12 36.54
N LYS A 4 -23.53 21.53 36.71
CA LYS A 4 -24.66 20.98 35.97
C LYS A 4 -24.41 21.26 34.49
N SER A 5 -24.08 20.23 33.71
CA SER A 5 -23.89 20.35 32.27
C SER A 5 -25.20 20.79 31.64
N VAL A 6 -25.21 21.98 31.04
CA VAL A 6 -26.30 22.46 30.20
C VAL A 6 -26.54 21.42 29.09
N PRO A 7 -27.79 20.98 28.85
CA PRO A 7 -28.05 20.03 27.77
C PRO A 7 -27.55 20.62 26.44
N PRO A 8 -26.83 19.84 25.60
CA PRO A 8 -26.39 20.32 24.30
C PRO A 8 -27.61 20.70 23.46
N CYS A 9 -27.53 21.81 22.71
CA CYS A 9 -28.60 22.18 21.77
C CYS A 9 -28.84 21.06 20.75
N ASP A 10 -30.09 20.88 20.31
CA ASP A 10 -30.50 19.81 19.39
C ASP A 10 -29.69 19.79 18.09
N GLU A 11 -29.29 20.96 17.58
CA GLU A 11 -28.41 21.09 16.40
C GLU A 11 -27.04 20.44 16.62
N LYS A 12 -26.44 20.64 17.81
CA LYS A 12 -25.14 20.04 18.16
C LYS A 12 -25.24 18.53 18.29
N ILE A 13 -26.38 18.02 18.74
CA ILE A 13 -26.66 16.58 18.84
C ILE A 13 -26.74 15.97 17.43
N ALA A 14 -27.47 16.61 16.51
CA ALA A 14 -27.57 16.14 15.12
C ALA A 14 -26.20 16.11 14.43
N GLN A 15 -25.40 17.18 14.60
CA GLN A 15 -24.05 17.25 14.07
C GLN A 15 -23.14 16.18 14.69
N ALA A 16 -23.18 16.01 16.01
CA ALA A 16 -22.43 14.99 16.71
C ALA A 16 -22.78 13.57 16.25
N LYS A 17 -24.06 13.31 15.95
CA LYS A 17 -24.51 12.03 15.39
C LYS A 17 -23.92 11.77 14.01
N LEU A 18 -23.96 12.77 13.12
CA LEU A 18 -23.37 12.66 11.78
C LEU A 18 -21.86 12.38 11.85
N LEU A 19 -21.15 13.06 12.74
CA LEU A 19 -19.72 12.79 13.01
C LEU A 19 -19.50 11.40 13.61
N TYR A 20 -20.37 10.98 14.53
CA TYR A 20 -20.32 9.67 15.16
C TYR A 20 -20.47 8.54 14.14
N ASP A 21 -21.47 8.65 13.26
CA ASP A 21 -21.81 7.67 12.24
C ASP A 21 -20.75 7.61 11.13
N SER A 22 -20.06 8.72 10.85
CA SER A 22 -18.95 8.75 9.89
C SER A 22 -17.78 7.83 10.27
N GLY A 23 -17.59 7.56 11.56
CA GLY A 23 -16.52 6.69 12.09
C GLY A 23 -15.08 7.22 11.93
N VAL A 24 -14.89 8.37 11.28
CA VAL A 24 -13.56 8.99 11.04
C VAL A 24 -13.18 9.94 12.18
N THR A 25 -14.14 10.68 12.72
CA THR A 25 -13.90 11.70 13.75
C THR A 25 -13.57 11.05 15.11
N PRO A 26 -12.49 11.47 15.79
CA PRO A 26 -12.14 10.94 17.10
C PRO A 26 -13.20 11.30 18.15
N ILE A 27 -13.32 10.44 19.16
CA ILE A 27 -14.31 10.61 20.23
C ILE A 27 -14.11 11.95 20.95
N SER A 28 -12.86 12.38 21.16
CA SER A 28 -12.52 13.63 21.83
C SER A 28 -13.15 14.86 21.18
N GLU A 29 -13.09 14.98 19.86
CA GLU A 29 -13.67 16.13 19.13
C GLU A 29 -15.20 16.16 19.26
N ILE A 30 -15.85 14.99 19.28
CA ILE A 30 -17.30 14.88 19.48
C ILE A 30 -17.70 15.26 20.92
N LEU A 31 -16.86 14.94 21.90
CA LEU A 31 -17.06 15.35 23.30
C LEU A 31 -16.92 16.87 23.47
N GLU A 32 -15.93 17.47 22.81
CA GLU A 32 -15.73 18.93 22.80
C GLU A 32 -16.92 19.65 22.17
N LEU A 33 -17.41 19.18 21.03
CA LEU A 33 -18.59 19.75 20.35
C LEU A 33 -19.84 19.73 21.25
N LEU A 34 -20.03 18.62 21.96
CA LEU A 34 -21.15 18.42 22.87
C LEU A 34 -20.94 19.06 24.25
N GLY A 35 -19.73 19.51 24.58
CA GLY A 35 -19.38 20.05 25.89
C GLY A 35 -19.58 19.06 27.03
N MET A 36 -19.42 17.76 26.78
CA MET A 36 -19.66 16.70 27.75
C MET A 36 -18.44 15.82 27.98
N THR A 37 -18.34 15.24 29.17
CA THR A 37 -17.30 14.27 29.50
C THR A 37 -17.55 12.92 28.84
N GLN A 38 -16.50 12.08 28.74
CA GLN A 38 -16.61 10.74 28.15
C GLN A 38 -17.64 9.86 28.86
N ALA A 39 -17.74 9.96 30.19
CA ALA A 39 -18.71 9.22 30.99
C ALA A 39 -20.16 9.66 30.66
N GLN A 40 -20.39 10.97 30.56
CA GLN A 40 -21.70 11.52 30.18
C GLN A 40 -22.10 11.10 28.77
N PHE A 41 -21.16 11.14 27.82
CA PHE A 41 -21.40 10.68 26.46
C PHE A 41 -21.73 9.20 26.38
N HIS A 42 -21.07 8.35 27.18
CA HIS A 42 -21.40 6.93 27.23
C HIS A 42 -22.85 6.70 27.69
N THR A 43 -23.26 7.36 28.77
CA THR A 43 -24.64 7.30 29.26
C THR A 43 -25.63 7.86 28.25
N TYR A 44 -25.32 9.01 27.65
CA TYR A 44 -26.14 9.63 26.62
C TYR A 44 -26.35 8.71 25.41
N ARG A 45 -25.27 8.09 24.93
CA ARG A 45 -25.30 7.14 23.81
C ARG A 45 -26.20 5.93 24.10
N VAL A 46 -26.10 5.35 25.31
CA VAL A 46 -26.96 4.24 25.74
C VAL A 46 -28.42 4.68 25.82
N ASN A 47 -28.70 5.83 26.43
CA ASN A 47 -30.05 6.36 26.58
C ASN A 47 -30.71 6.70 25.23
N ASN A 48 -29.91 7.07 24.22
CA ASN A 48 -30.38 7.42 22.88
C ASN A 48 -30.26 6.27 21.87
N ASN A 49 -29.88 5.06 22.29
CA ASN A 49 -29.69 3.88 21.44
C ASN A 49 -28.75 4.10 20.24
N TRP A 50 -27.68 4.87 20.43
CA TRP A 50 -26.68 5.05 19.38
C TRP A 50 -25.76 3.82 19.31
N PRO A 51 -25.57 3.21 18.13
CA PRO A 51 -24.82 1.95 17.99
C PRO A 51 -23.36 2.11 18.42
N LEU A 52 -22.69 1.01 18.79
CA LEU A 52 -21.23 1.01 18.98
C LEU A 52 -20.55 1.23 17.61
N ARG A 53 -19.90 2.37 17.43
CA ARG A 53 -19.04 2.59 16.25
C ARG A 53 -17.87 1.60 16.26
N ALA A 54 -17.62 0.97 15.12
CA ALA A 54 -16.38 0.24 14.87
C ALA A 54 -15.25 1.28 14.85
N SER A 55 -14.47 1.35 15.93
CA SER A 55 -13.44 2.36 16.06
C SER A 55 -12.38 2.20 14.97
N ALA A 56 -12.27 3.17 14.06
CA ALA A 56 -11.15 3.24 13.11
C ALA A 56 -9.78 3.37 13.82
N CYS A 57 -9.80 3.91 15.05
CA CYS A 57 -8.66 4.05 15.95
C CYS A 57 -8.83 3.19 17.22
N ALA A 58 -9.09 1.89 17.09
CA ALA A 58 -8.92 1.02 18.25
C ALA A 58 -7.45 1.11 18.70
N PRO A 59 -7.13 1.59 19.91
CA PRO A 59 -5.82 1.34 20.47
C PRO A 59 -5.70 -0.17 20.57
N ARG A 60 -4.72 -0.76 19.88
CA ARG A 60 -4.37 -2.16 20.08
C ARG A 60 -4.13 -2.34 21.57
N LYS A 61 -5.09 -2.96 22.28
CA LYS A 61 -4.91 -3.38 23.67
C LYS A 61 -3.55 -4.07 23.73
N LYS A 62 -2.64 -3.55 24.56
CA LYS A 62 -1.47 -4.30 25.00
C LYS A 62 -2.02 -5.59 25.61
N ALA A 63 -1.86 -6.69 24.89
CA ALA A 63 -1.95 -8.01 25.48
C ALA A 63 -0.71 -8.16 26.36
N GLN A 64 -0.82 -7.74 27.63
CA GLN A 64 0.02 -8.20 28.70
C GLN A 64 -0.75 -9.32 29.43
N ASP A 65 -0.02 -10.39 29.73
CA ASP A 65 -0.44 -11.66 30.33
C ASP A 65 -1.17 -12.67 29.44
N ALA A 66 -0.40 -13.28 28.53
CA ALA A 66 -0.48 -14.72 28.27
C ALA A 66 0.80 -15.19 27.53
N ALA A 67 1.76 -15.75 28.27
CA ALA A 67 2.93 -16.51 27.81
C ALA A 67 3.90 -15.80 26.82
N PRO A 68 5.20 -16.14 26.81
CA PRO A 68 6.12 -15.60 25.81
C PRO A 68 5.60 -15.97 24.40
N PRO A 69 5.35 -14.99 23.51
CA PRO A 69 4.91 -15.29 22.16
C PRO A 69 5.99 -16.12 21.46
N PRO A 70 5.62 -17.16 20.69
CA PRO A 70 6.59 -17.83 19.83
C PRO A 70 7.20 -16.76 18.94
N ALA A 71 8.54 -16.79 18.83
CA ALA A 71 9.33 -15.89 18.01
C ALA A 71 8.55 -15.54 16.74
N ARG A 72 8.16 -14.27 16.60
CA ARG A 72 7.48 -13.80 15.40
C ARG A 72 8.44 -14.12 14.26
N LYS A 73 8.08 -15.11 13.44
CA LYS A 73 8.82 -15.43 12.23
C LYS A 73 9.07 -14.12 11.49
N PRO A 74 10.28 -13.90 10.95
CA PRO A 74 10.55 -12.71 10.16
C PRO A 74 9.42 -12.60 9.13
N ARG A 75 8.78 -11.44 9.13
CA ARG A 75 7.60 -11.17 8.31
C ARG A 75 8.07 -11.34 6.87
N ASP A 76 7.67 -12.42 6.21
CA ASP A 76 8.13 -12.78 4.86
C ASP A 76 8.01 -11.58 3.91
N ALA A 77 9.10 -10.84 3.71
CA ALA A 77 9.11 -9.63 2.90
C ALA A 77 8.68 -9.97 1.48
N ASN A 78 9.10 -11.13 0.99
CA ASN A 78 8.67 -11.72 -0.28
C ASN A 78 7.15 -11.93 -0.36
N ARG A 79 6.49 -12.34 0.72
CA ARG A 79 5.02 -12.49 0.75
C ARG A 79 4.30 -11.16 0.76
N LEU A 80 4.90 -10.11 1.36
CA LEU A 80 4.34 -8.76 1.31
C LEU A 80 4.51 -8.13 -0.07
N ILE A 81 5.69 -8.29 -0.69
CA ILE A 81 5.98 -7.83 -2.05
C ILE A 81 5.01 -8.48 -3.04
N ALA A 82 4.79 -9.79 -2.97
CA ALA A 82 3.83 -10.49 -3.85
C ALA A 82 2.40 -9.93 -3.75
N ARG A 83 1.92 -9.64 -2.54
CA ARG A 83 0.58 -9.03 -2.36
C ARG A 83 0.49 -7.62 -2.94
N LEU A 84 1.59 -6.86 -2.87
CA LEU A 84 1.65 -5.52 -3.46
C LEU A 84 1.69 -5.59 -4.99
N GLU A 85 2.40 -6.55 -5.57
CA GLU A 85 2.38 -6.81 -7.01
C GLU A 85 0.97 -7.15 -7.50
N ASP A 86 0.26 -8.05 -6.81
CA ASP A 86 -1.12 -8.43 -7.15
C ASP A 86 -2.07 -7.22 -7.11
N ALA A 87 -1.97 -6.39 -6.07
CA ALA A 87 -2.80 -5.19 -5.94
C ALA A 87 -2.52 -4.17 -7.05
N VAL A 88 -1.25 -3.97 -7.42
CA VAL A 88 -0.87 -3.08 -8.53
C VAL A 88 -1.40 -3.62 -9.86
N GLN A 89 -1.29 -4.92 -10.11
CA GLN A 89 -1.81 -5.55 -11.33
C GLN A 89 -3.35 -5.41 -11.44
N GLN A 90 -4.06 -5.50 -10.32
CA GLN A 90 -5.50 -5.26 -10.29
C GLN A 90 -5.86 -3.81 -10.64
N GLU A 91 -5.11 -2.84 -10.13
CA GLU A 91 -5.30 -1.42 -10.49
C GLU A 91 -4.93 -1.13 -11.96
N PHE A 92 -3.97 -1.84 -12.53
CA PHE A 92 -3.70 -1.83 -13.97
C PHE A 92 -4.92 -2.25 -14.79
N ALA A 93 -5.48 -3.42 -14.49
CA ALA A 93 -6.65 -3.94 -15.18
C ALA A 93 -7.85 -2.98 -15.07
N ARG A 94 -8.00 -2.32 -13.92
CA ARG A 94 -9.03 -1.30 -13.69
C ARG A 94 -8.80 -0.05 -14.53
N ALA A 95 -7.56 0.43 -14.61
CA ALA A 95 -7.19 1.59 -15.42
C ALA A 95 -7.35 1.31 -16.93
N GLU A 96 -6.98 0.12 -17.40
CA GLU A 96 -7.19 -0.33 -18.78
C GLU A 96 -8.68 -0.45 -19.13
N ALA A 97 -9.49 -1.02 -18.23
CA ALA A 97 -10.94 -1.11 -18.41
C ALA A 97 -11.61 0.28 -18.44
N ALA A 98 -11.06 1.25 -17.71
CA ALA A 98 -11.52 2.64 -17.77
C ALA A 98 -11.12 3.32 -19.10
N LEU A 99 -9.95 2.99 -19.65
CA LEU A 99 -9.47 3.44 -20.97
C LEU A 99 -10.28 2.87 -22.14
N ALA A 100 -10.77 1.64 -22.02
CA ALA A 100 -11.60 0.99 -23.04
C ALA A 100 -12.93 1.75 -23.29
N LYS A 101 -13.34 2.64 -22.38
CA LYS A 101 -14.46 3.56 -22.58
C LYS A 101 -13.89 4.93 -23.02
N PRO A 102 -13.98 5.29 -24.31
CA PRO A 102 -13.32 6.48 -24.82
C PRO A 102 -13.98 7.76 -24.31
N ALA A 103 -13.35 8.41 -23.33
CA ALA A 103 -13.60 9.80 -22.97
C ALA A 103 -12.32 10.63 -23.20
N PRO A 104 -12.33 11.67 -24.05
CA PRO A 104 -11.11 12.29 -24.56
C PRO A 104 -10.27 13.04 -23.51
N LYS A 105 -10.87 13.44 -22.37
CA LYS A 105 -10.17 14.14 -21.28
C LYS A 105 -9.54 13.21 -20.24
N THR A 106 -9.82 11.90 -20.29
CA THR A 106 -9.33 10.93 -19.30
C THR A 106 -8.14 10.10 -19.80
N ILE A 107 -7.88 10.08 -21.11
CA ILE A 107 -6.82 9.27 -21.72
C ILE A 107 -5.44 9.70 -21.23
N GLU A 108 -5.11 11.00 -21.25
CA GLU A 108 -3.80 11.47 -20.78
C GLU A 108 -3.60 11.25 -19.27
N ALA A 109 -4.64 11.51 -18.46
CA ALA A 109 -4.61 11.24 -17.02
C ALA A 109 -4.42 9.74 -16.73
N SER A 110 -5.13 8.87 -17.46
CA SER A 110 -5.00 7.42 -17.32
C SER A 110 -3.62 6.93 -17.77
N ALA A 111 -3.03 7.49 -18.84
CA ALA A 111 -1.68 7.16 -19.28
C ALA A 111 -0.62 7.53 -18.22
N ARG A 112 -0.75 8.69 -17.58
CA ARG A 112 0.14 9.07 -16.45
C ARG A 112 -0.03 8.14 -15.25
N THR A 113 -1.25 7.69 -14.99
CA THR A 113 -1.55 6.75 -13.91
C THR A 113 -0.93 5.38 -14.20
N LEU A 114 -1.11 4.85 -15.41
CA LEU A 114 -0.47 3.62 -15.89
C LEU A 114 1.07 3.72 -15.80
N ALA A 115 1.67 4.81 -16.26
CA ALA A 115 3.11 5.02 -16.17
C ALA A 115 3.61 5.01 -14.72
N SER A 116 2.83 5.59 -13.80
CA SER A 116 3.15 5.59 -12.36
C SER A 116 3.07 4.18 -11.78
N LEU A 117 2.04 3.40 -12.15
CA LEU A 117 1.89 2.01 -11.74
C LEU A 117 2.99 1.10 -12.33
N VAL A 118 3.47 1.35 -13.56
CA VAL A 118 4.58 0.59 -14.16
C VAL A 118 5.84 0.84 -13.34
N LYS A 119 6.07 2.10 -12.96
CA LYS A 119 7.24 2.51 -12.17
C LYS A 119 7.23 1.87 -10.78
N THR A 120 6.07 1.82 -10.11
CA THR A 120 5.98 1.16 -8.79
C THR A 120 6.22 -0.35 -8.90
N LEU A 121 5.71 -1.00 -9.94
CA LEU A 121 5.95 -2.44 -10.17
C LEU A 121 7.43 -2.73 -10.47
N ALA A 122 8.08 -1.90 -11.29
CA ALA A 122 9.51 -2.03 -11.57
C ALA A 122 10.37 -1.88 -10.30
N GLU A 123 10.01 -0.95 -9.42
CA GLU A 123 10.70 -0.75 -8.15
C GLU A 123 10.49 -1.94 -7.19
N LEU A 124 9.27 -2.48 -7.09
CA LEU A 124 9.00 -3.69 -6.30
C LEU A 124 9.83 -4.89 -6.78
N LYS A 125 9.95 -5.08 -8.10
CA LYS A 125 10.82 -6.11 -8.69
C LYS A 125 12.31 -5.87 -8.42
N ARG A 126 12.75 -4.61 -8.30
CA ARG A 126 14.12 -4.28 -7.89
C ARG A 126 14.36 -4.65 -6.43
N MET A 127 13.46 -4.24 -5.53
CA MET A 127 13.52 -4.56 -4.10
C MET A 127 13.54 -6.07 -3.85
N ARG A 128 12.79 -6.87 -4.62
CA ARG A 128 12.82 -8.33 -4.52
C ARG A 128 14.18 -8.93 -4.87
N ARG A 129 14.84 -8.44 -5.92
CA ARG A 129 16.19 -8.87 -6.30
C ARG A 129 17.20 -8.52 -5.21
N GLU A 130 17.20 -7.26 -4.77
CA GLU A 130 18.08 -6.81 -3.69
C GLU A 130 17.85 -7.55 -2.36
N ASN A 131 16.62 -8.03 -2.08
CA ASN A 131 16.35 -8.83 -0.89
C ASN A 131 16.86 -10.26 -1.03
N ASN A 132 16.69 -10.87 -2.20
CA ASN A 132 17.24 -12.19 -2.49
C ASN A 132 18.79 -12.19 -2.49
N ASP A 133 19.42 -11.14 -3.03
CA ASP A 133 20.88 -11.02 -3.06
C ASP A 133 21.45 -10.90 -1.64
N ARG A 134 20.81 -10.13 -0.75
CA ARG A 134 21.18 -10.04 0.67
C ARG A 134 20.99 -11.35 1.44
N GLU A 135 19.96 -12.13 1.12
CA GLU A 135 19.73 -13.45 1.72
C GLU A 135 20.77 -14.49 1.26
N ASN A 136 21.33 -14.32 0.06
CA ASN A 136 22.42 -15.16 -0.45
C ASN A 136 23.79 -14.76 0.09
N ASP A 137 24.13 -13.46 0.13
CA ASP A 137 25.40 -12.96 0.70
C ASP A 137 25.56 -13.31 2.20
N ALA A 138 24.45 -13.38 2.94
CA ALA A 138 24.46 -13.75 4.36
C ALA A 138 24.71 -15.26 4.61
N ASN A 139 24.68 -16.10 3.57
CA ASN A 139 24.96 -17.53 3.64
C ASN A 139 26.31 -17.93 3.01
N ASP A 140 27.06 -16.98 2.44
CA ASP A 140 28.34 -17.21 1.74
C ASP A 140 29.56 -16.74 2.55
N ASP A 141 29.45 -16.70 3.89
CA ASP A 141 30.58 -16.39 4.80
C ASP A 141 31.20 -17.67 5.41
N SER A 142 31.08 -18.79 4.69
CA SER A 142 31.77 -20.04 5.03
C SER A 142 32.17 -20.79 3.76
N ASP A 143 33.46 -20.71 3.45
CA ASP A 143 34.22 -21.51 2.49
C ASP A 143 34.00 -21.24 0.98
N HIS A 144 34.68 -20.24 0.43
CA HIS A 144 35.81 -20.54 -0.48
C HIS A 144 36.67 -19.32 -0.84
N ALA A 145 37.94 -19.41 -0.45
CA ALA A 145 39.03 -18.70 -1.09
C ALA A 145 39.18 -19.17 -2.55
N GLY A 146 39.09 -18.23 -3.49
CA GLY A 146 39.72 -18.30 -4.81
C GLY A 146 38.82 -18.64 -6.00
N SER A 147 38.49 -17.62 -6.82
CA SER A 147 38.89 -17.60 -8.24
C SER A 147 38.48 -16.27 -8.90
N GLU A 148 39.47 -15.56 -9.44
CA GLU A 148 39.43 -14.89 -10.76
C GLU A 148 38.28 -13.90 -11.04
N ARG A 149 38.49 -12.59 -10.96
CA ARG A 149 38.99 -11.75 -12.08
C ARG A 149 38.57 -12.25 -13.49
N ASP A 150 37.28 -12.27 -13.83
CA ASP A 150 36.85 -12.11 -15.25
C ASP A 150 35.35 -11.80 -15.48
N SER A 151 34.77 -10.84 -14.76
CA SER A 151 33.32 -10.53 -14.88
C SER A 151 33.04 -9.09 -15.32
N ASP A 152 33.80 -8.56 -16.29
CA ASP A 152 33.37 -7.39 -17.09
C ASP A 152 32.56 -7.80 -18.34
N ALA A 153 32.31 -9.10 -18.50
CA ALA A 153 31.35 -9.59 -19.48
C ALA A 153 29.93 -9.45 -18.91
N PRO A 154 29.02 -8.69 -19.56
CA PRO A 154 27.63 -8.64 -19.14
C PRO A 154 27.03 -10.06 -19.15
N PRO A 155 26.08 -10.37 -18.25
CA PRO A 155 25.38 -11.67 -18.23
C PRO A 155 25.03 -12.09 -19.66
N ARG A 156 25.38 -13.32 -20.05
CA ARG A 156 25.26 -13.83 -21.44
C ARG A 156 23.89 -13.52 -22.07
N GLU A 157 22.85 -13.53 -21.24
CA GLU A 157 21.48 -13.15 -21.58
C GLU A 157 21.32 -11.73 -22.15
N LEU A 158 22.03 -10.72 -21.61
CA LEU A 158 21.99 -9.34 -22.12
C LEU A 158 22.70 -9.20 -23.46
N ALA A 159 23.78 -9.95 -23.69
CA ALA A 159 24.46 -9.98 -24.97
C ALA A 159 23.58 -10.61 -26.06
N GLU A 160 22.86 -11.69 -25.73
CA GLU A 160 21.88 -12.34 -26.60
C GLU A 160 20.70 -11.42 -26.92
N LEU A 161 20.14 -10.73 -25.91
CA LEU A 161 19.09 -9.73 -26.08
C LEU A 161 19.52 -8.58 -26.99
N ARG A 162 20.75 -8.06 -26.80
CA ARG A 162 21.31 -7.01 -27.65
C ARG A 162 21.51 -7.49 -29.09
N ALA A 163 21.98 -8.72 -29.28
CA ALA A 163 22.18 -9.32 -30.60
C ALA A 163 20.85 -9.58 -31.33
N GLU A 164 19.81 -9.99 -30.62
CA GLU A 164 18.47 -10.18 -31.21
C GLU A 164 17.81 -8.82 -31.55
N LEU A 165 18.00 -7.81 -30.69
CA LEU A 165 17.51 -6.46 -30.95
C LEU A 165 18.21 -5.84 -32.17
N ALA A 166 19.53 -6.02 -32.30
CA ALA A 166 20.29 -5.60 -33.48
C ALA A 166 19.78 -6.29 -34.76
N ARG A 167 19.59 -7.62 -34.73
CA ARG A 167 19.01 -8.37 -35.87
C ARG A 167 17.60 -7.91 -36.22
N ARG A 168 16.80 -7.48 -35.25
CA ARG A 168 15.45 -6.97 -35.48
C ARG A 168 15.46 -5.56 -36.09
N LEU A 169 16.38 -4.69 -35.65
CA LEU A 169 16.59 -3.36 -36.22
C LEU A 169 17.16 -3.42 -37.64
N GLU A 170 18.08 -4.34 -37.92
CA GLU A 170 18.62 -4.59 -39.26
C GLU A 170 17.50 -5.01 -40.24
N ARG A 171 16.62 -5.93 -39.81
CA ARG A 171 15.44 -6.34 -40.59
C ARG A 171 14.47 -5.17 -40.87
N LEU A 172 14.31 -4.26 -39.92
CA LEU A 172 13.47 -3.07 -40.09
C LEU A 172 14.14 -2.00 -40.97
N ARG A 173 15.47 -1.84 -40.91
CA ARG A 173 16.22 -0.94 -41.81
C ARG A 173 16.32 -1.48 -43.23
N GLY A 174 16.45 -2.80 -43.40
CA GLY A 174 16.50 -3.46 -44.70
C GLY A 174 15.15 -3.59 -45.41
N ALA A 175 14.03 -3.38 -44.69
CA ALA A 175 12.67 -3.35 -45.24
C ALA A 175 12.15 -1.92 -45.51
N GLY A 176 13.05 -0.94 -45.61
CA GLY A 176 12.73 0.35 -46.20
C GLY A 176 12.58 0.20 -47.72
N PRO A 177 11.62 0.89 -48.37
CA PRO A 177 11.36 0.73 -49.79
C PRO A 177 12.64 1.04 -50.59
N ALA A 178 13.12 0.06 -51.35
CA ALA A 178 14.02 0.33 -52.45
C ALA A 178 13.24 1.15 -53.49
N GLU A 179 13.72 2.36 -53.78
CA GLU A 179 13.38 3.04 -55.04
C GLU A 179 13.93 2.26 -56.23
#